data_AF-A0A376DS31-F1
#
_entry.id   AF-A0A376DS31-F1
#
_cell.length_a   1.000
_cell.length_b   1.000
_cell.length_c   1.000
_cell.angle_alpha   90.00
_cell.angle_beta   90.00
_cell.angle_gamma   90.00
#
_symmetry.space_group_name_H-M   'P 1'
#
loop_
_entity.id
_entity.type
_entity.pdbx_description
1 polymer ?
#
loop_
_entity_poly.entity_id
_entity_poly.type
_entity_poly.pdbx_seq_one_letter_code
_entity_poly.pdbx_strand_id
1 'polypeptide(L)'
;MKTYNYEEYQKYHFLFDFTWNYDFSKKDILKFKKDFRKSIKTLASEEFFTFDRFYHPLMDFFNSYISNHSILSLLKEDVNQKIQEVSKSVEHNVSVDNVINLIFENLSEIIDFKRIGLFSDYINDLNADDTHIAFKFKQAVNYFNNQLFSSLKVKPLFDENNQAISDLYEVDINQKFLNTDIFNIPISFFEPEILMNKNGKNYPFNRLSSGEQQMIHSILNITYHLYNIKSVKKDRKRKYEDINIIFDEVELYFHPEYQRKFIANLLQKLTVNDFKNFSFNLIFSTHSPFILSDIPSQNILKLSEGLPIEDSDNVNSFGANIHDLLADEFFLEGNTVGTFASSKIDEIIRFLFLKNQILELEKNIVSDIYSKSLVNHMKEEISSINNKLEKEISYSKDQILEVAELVGEPLVRNKIMEMVEIIFAN
;
A
#
# COMPACT_ATOMS: atom_id res chain seq x y z
N MET A 1 21.95 -9.10 -18.91
CA MET A 1 21.11 -8.34 -17.97
C MET A 1 19.68 -8.51 -18.44
N LYS A 2 18.90 -9.40 -17.80
CA LYS A 2 17.51 -9.69 -18.20
C LYS A 2 16.58 -9.27 -17.05
N THR A 3 16.26 -7.98 -17.00
CA THR A 3 15.24 -7.44 -16.09
C THR A 3 13.97 -7.25 -16.90
N TYR A 4 12.86 -7.83 -16.44
CA TYR A 4 11.52 -7.66 -17.04
C TYR A 4 11.03 -6.24 -16.77
N ASN A 5 11.62 -5.30 -17.50
CA ASN A 5 11.22 -3.90 -17.59
C ASN A 5 10.49 -3.68 -18.92
N TYR A 6 9.95 -2.49 -19.11
CA TYR A 6 9.31 -2.11 -20.37
C TYR A 6 10.21 -2.31 -21.60
N GLU A 7 11.54 -2.27 -21.43
CA GLU A 7 12.51 -2.52 -22.51
C GLU A 7 12.52 -3.99 -22.95
N GLU A 8 12.43 -4.95 -22.02
CA GLU A 8 12.28 -6.38 -22.37
C GLU A 8 10.96 -6.66 -23.07
N TYR A 9 9.88 -5.99 -22.65
CA TYR A 9 8.62 -6.04 -23.38
C TYR A 9 8.79 -5.50 -24.81
N GLN A 10 9.37 -4.31 -24.99
CA GLN A 10 9.64 -3.75 -26.32
C GLN A 10 10.55 -4.63 -27.19
N LYS A 11 11.40 -5.43 -26.56
CA LYS A 11 12.29 -6.37 -27.23
C LYS A 11 11.58 -7.60 -27.76
N TYR A 12 10.63 -8.16 -27.02
CA TYR A 12 9.99 -9.43 -27.38
C TYR A 12 8.53 -9.30 -27.83
N HIS A 13 7.90 -8.12 -27.72
CA HIS A 13 6.49 -7.93 -28.05
C HIS A 13 6.16 -8.30 -29.49
N PHE A 14 7.07 -8.04 -30.44
CA PHE A 14 6.91 -8.41 -31.85
C PHE A 14 6.70 -9.92 -32.08
N LEU A 15 7.15 -10.77 -31.15
CA LEU A 15 6.91 -12.20 -31.23
C LEU A 15 5.42 -12.56 -31.13
N PHE A 16 4.62 -11.70 -30.49
CA PHE A 16 3.20 -11.93 -30.20
C PHE A 16 2.25 -11.14 -31.11
N ASP A 17 2.75 -10.17 -31.86
CA ASP A 17 1.95 -9.33 -32.74
C ASP A 17 1.98 -9.86 -34.19
N PHE A 18 0.81 -10.10 -34.78
CA PHE A 18 0.68 -10.52 -36.18
C PHE A 18 0.85 -9.36 -37.17
N THR A 19 0.82 -8.11 -36.70
CA THR A 19 0.92 -6.89 -37.50
C THR A 19 2.28 -6.19 -37.42
N TRP A 20 3.25 -6.80 -36.73
CA TRP A 20 4.58 -6.24 -36.48
C TRP A 20 5.28 -5.72 -37.76
N ASN A 21 5.08 -6.40 -38.90
CA ASN A 21 5.62 -6.02 -40.20
C ASN A 21 5.13 -4.64 -40.69
N TYR A 22 3.87 -4.28 -40.40
CA TYR A 22 3.30 -3.01 -40.84
C TYR A 22 3.83 -1.83 -40.03
N ASP A 23 4.02 -2.02 -38.72
CA ASP A 23 4.56 -1.00 -37.82
C ASP A 23 6.08 -0.82 -37.97
N PHE A 24 6.84 -1.91 -38.12
CA PHE A 24 8.29 -1.90 -38.37
C PHE A 24 8.64 -1.28 -39.74
N SER A 25 7.82 -1.50 -40.77
CA SER A 25 8.15 -0.98 -42.11
C SER A 25 7.86 0.50 -42.26
N LYS A 26 6.70 1.03 -41.84
CA LYS A 26 6.32 2.38 -42.28
C LYS A 26 6.85 3.49 -41.37
N LYS A 27 6.79 3.33 -40.05
CA LYS A 27 7.21 4.37 -39.09
C LYS A 27 8.73 4.42 -38.96
N ASP A 28 9.37 3.27 -38.90
CA ASP A 28 10.82 3.20 -38.69
C ASP A 28 11.61 3.57 -39.94
N ILE A 29 11.17 3.20 -41.15
CA ILE A 29 11.81 3.64 -42.41
C ILE A 29 11.77 5.17 -42.53
N LEU A 30 10.61 5.80 -42.30
CA LEU A 30 10.46 7.25 -42.40
C LEU A 30 11.33 7.99 -41.38
N LYS A 31 11.37 7.48 -40.13
CA LYS A 31 12.20 8.03 -39.06
C LYS A 31 13.69 7.85 -39.37
N PHE A 32 14.09 6.66 -39.80
CA PHE A 32 15.46 6.34 -40.19
C PHE A 32 15.94 7.26 -41.31
N LYS A 33 15.16 7.40 -42.40
CA LYS A 33 15.48 8.32 -43.50
C LYS A 33 15.66 9.75 -43.02
N LYS A 34 14.77 10.23 -42.15
CA LYS A 34 14.82 11.59 -41.59
C LYS A 34 16.08 11.79 -40.73
N ASP A 35 16.41 10.83 -39.89
CA ASP A 35 17.54 10.93 -38.95
C ASP A 35 18.88 10.74 -39.67
N PHE A 36 18.94 9.85 -40.67
CA PHE A 36 20.10 9.72 -41.56
C PHE A 36 20.33 11.01 -42.35
N ARG A 37 19.28 11.61 -42.94
CA ARG A 37 19.42 12.90 -43.62
C ARG A 37 19.86 14.02 -42.69
N LYS A 38 19.52 13.98 -41.40
CA LYS A 38 20.03 14.93 -40.40
C LYS A 38 21.50 14.68 -40.06
N SER A 39 21.93 13.43 -39.95
CA SER A 39 23.33 13.12 -39.60
C SER A 39 24.32 13.54 -40.70
N ILE A 40 23.86 13.57 -41.95
CA ILE A 40 24.67 13.98 -43.12
C ILE A 40 24.45 15.44 -43.55
N LYS A 41 23.62 16.23 -42.85
CA LYS A 41 23.27 17.62 -43.23
C LYS A 41 24.47 18.59 -43.26
N THR A 42 25.63 18.18 -42.78
CA THR A 42 26.92 18.87 -42.95
C THR A 42 27.55 18.67 -44.34
N LEU A 43 27.05 17.74 -45.17
CA LEU A 43 27.62 17.32 -46.46
C LEU A 43 26.69 17.53 -47.67
N ALA A 44 25.43 17.91 -47.47
CA ALA A 44 24.39 17.87 -48.50
C ALA A 44 23.87 19.27 -48.87
N SER A 45 24.63 19.98 -49.72
CA SER A 45 24.13 21.07 -50.56
C SER A 45 24.01 20.64 -52.04
N GLU A 46 24.12 19.35 -52.34
CA GLU A 46 24.32 18.87 -53.72
C GLU A 46 23.14 18.03 -54.25
N GLU A 47 22.88 18.21 -55.54
CA GLU A 47 21.77 17.65 -56.33
C GLU A 47 21.77 16.11 -56.48
N PHE A 48 22.74 15.39 -55.90
CA PHE A 48 22.90 13.94 -56.10
C PHE A 48 23.10 13.16 -54.79
N PHE A 49 22.03 12.53 -54.31
CA PHE A 49 22.00 11.65 -53.12
C PHE A 49 22.16 10.17 -53.51
N THR A 50 23.33 9.82 -54.05
CA THR A 50 23.61 8.48 -54.59
C THR A 50 24.29 7.56 -53.57
N PHE A 51 23.98 6.27 -53.64
CA PHE A 51 24.47 5.25 -52.72
C PHE A 51 26.00 5.14 -52.69
N ASP A 52 26.67 5.19 -53.84
CA ASP A 52 28.13 5.05 -53.93
C ASP A 52 28.87 6.10 -53.09
N ARG A 53 28.37 7.34 -53.06
CA ARG A 53 28.95 8.44 -52.30
C ARG A 53 28.72 8.32 -50.80
N PHE A 54 27.57 7.77 -50.41
CA PHE A 54 27.12 7.70 -49.02
C PHE A 54 27.21 6.29 -48.41
N TYR A 55 27.89 5.36 -49.08
CA TYR A 55 28.01 3.97 -48.65
C TYR A 55 28.50 3.84 -47.20
N HIS A 56 29.69 4.36 -46.90
CA HIS A 56 30.28 4.26 -45.55
C HIS A 56 29.42 4.94 -44.47
N PRO A 57 28.99 6.22 -44.64
CA PRO A 57 28.08 6.86 -43.69
C PRO A 57 26.78 6.10 -43.45
N LEU A 58 26.20 5.53 -44.51
CA LEU A 58 24.96 4.76 -44.42
C LEU A 58 25.16 3.46 -43.64
N MET A 59 26.25 2.73 -43.90
CA MET A 59 26.58 1.50 -43.17
C MET A 59 26.87 1.76 -41.69
N ASP A 60 27.60 2.82 -41.36
CA ASP A 60 27.86 3.22 -39.97
C ASP A 60 26.55 3.58 -39.24
N PHE A 61 25.66 4.28 -39.94
CA PHE A 61 24.36 4.64 -39.40
C PHE A 61 23.45 3.41 -39.19
N PHE A 62 23.45 2.46 -40.13
CA PHE A 62 22.77 1.17 -39.93
C PHE A 62 23.32 0.40 -38.73
N ASN A 63 24.64 0.29 -38.60
CA ASN A 63 25.26 -0.40 -37.46
C ASN A 63 24.86 0.21 -36.11
N SER A 64 24.81 1.54 -36.05
CA SER A 64 24.33 2.25 -34.86
C SER A 64 22.84 2.01 -34.63
N TYR A 65 22.02 2.05 -35.69
CA TYR A 65 20.59 1.82 -35.60
C TYR A 65 20.27 0.41 -35.09
N ILE A 66 20.89 -0.62 -35.69
CA ILE A 66 20.73 -2.04 -35.31
C ILE A 66 21.10 -2.28 -33.86
N SER A 67 22.21 -1.68 -33.41
CA SER A 67 22.68 -1.86 -32.03
C SER A 67 21.73 -1.22 -30.99
N ASN A 68 21.00 -0.18 -31.38
CA ASN A 68 20.06 0.53 -30.51
C ASN A 68 18.61 0.06 -30.67
N HIS A 69 18.30 -0.73 -31.69
CA HIS A 69 16.95 -1.20 -31.97
C HIS A 69 16.61 -2.47 -31.19
N SER A 70 15.44 -2.49 -30.54
CA SER A 70 15.02 -3.58 -29.65
C SER A 70 14.99 -4.94 -30.35
N ILE A 71 14.40 -5.01 -31.54
CA ILE A 71 14.30 -6.23 -32.36
C ILE A 71 15.62 -6.57 -33.06
N LEU A 72 16.16 -5.67 -33.89
CA LEU A 72 17.34 -5.95 -34.72
C LEU A 72 18.59 -6.31 -33.92
N SER A 73 18.73 -5.80 -32.69
CA SER A 73 19.85 -6.17 -31.82
C SER A 73 19.88 -7.66 -31.46
N LEU A 74 18.72 -8.35 -31.46
CA LEU A 74 18.64 -9.81 -31.28
C LEU A 74 19.22 -10.59 -32.45
N LEU A 75 19.13 -10.03 -33.66
CA LEU A 75 19.48 -10.67 -34.92
C LEU A 75 20.70 -10.01 -35.57
N LYS A 76 21.54 -9.33 -34.77
CA LYS A 76 22.60 -8.45 -35.27
C LYS A 76 23.52 -9.12 -36.30
N GLU A 77 23.88 -10.38 -36.09
CA GLU A 77 24.75 -11.11 -37.02
C GLU A 77 24.05 -11.40 -38.36
N ASP A 78 22.85 -11.99 -38.33
CA ASP A 78 22.04 -12.28 -39.51
C ASP A 78 21.70 -11.00 -40.30
N VAL A 79 21.32 -9.94 -39.58
CA VAL A 79 20.98 -8.63 -40.12
C VAL A 79 22.18 -7.97 -40.80
N ASN A 80 23.35 -7.98 -40.16
CA ASN A 80 24.56 -7.39 -40.72
C ASN A 80 25.03 -8.13 -41.97
N GLN A 81 24.97 -9.47 -41.97
CA GLN A 81 25.29 -10.26 -43.16
C GLN A 81 24.37 -9.90 -44.33
N LYS A 82 23.06 -9.80 -44.09
CA LYS A 82 22.11 -9.46 -45.14
C LYS A 82 22.28 -8.06 -45.69
N ILE A 83 22.55 -7.08 -44.82
CA ILE A 83 22.84 -5.71 -45.26
C ILE A 83 24.06 -5.68 -46.17
N GLN A 84 25.11 -6.45 -45.85
CA GLN A 84 26.29 -6.56 -46.71
C GLN A 84 25.98 -7.23 -48.06
N GLU A 85 25.15 -8.28 -48.07
CA GLU A 85 24.70 -8.93 -49.31
C GLU A 85 23.91 -7.96 -50.20
N VAL A 86 22.90 -7.29 -49.64
CA VAL A 86 22.07 -6.31 -50.37
C VAL A 86 22.95 -5.20 -50.91
N SER A 87 23.85 -4.66 -50.09
CA SER A 87 24.75 -3.58 -50.49
C SER A 87 25.67 -3.95 -51.66
N LYS A 88 26.10 -5.21 -51.77
CA LYS A 88 26.92 -5.70 -52.88
C LYS A 88 26.13 -5.92 -54.17
N SER A 89 24.80 -6.06 -54.06
CA SER A 89 23.90 -6.32 -55.19
C SER A 89 23.28 -5.07 -55.82
N VAL A 90 23.46 -3.90 -55.19
CA VAL A 90 22.92 -2.63 -55.66
C VAL A 90 23.75 -2.09 -56.83
N GLU A 91 23.06 -1.68 -57.90
CA GLU A 91 23.68 -1.04 -59.07
C GLU A 91 24.29 0.33 -58.74
N HIS A 92 25.27 0.77 -59.54
CA HIS A 92 25.85 2.11 -59.40
C HIS A 92 24.82 3.22 -59.68
N ASN A 93 24.94 4.35 -58.98
CA ASN A 93 24.09 5.54 -59.07
C ASN A 93 22.63 5.39 -58.56
N VAL A 94 22.32 4.38 -57.74
CA VAL A 94 21.00 4.25 -57.11
C VAL A 94 20.81 5.28 -55.98
N SER A 95 19.59 5.81 -55.83
CA SER A 95 19.22 6.71 -54.72
C SER A 95 19.35 6.00 -53.39
N VAL A 96 19.96 6.65 -52.40
CA VAL A 96 20.09 6.12 -51.03
C VAL A 96 18.73 5.76 -50.43
N ASP A 97 17.67 6.51 -50.72
CA ASP A 97 16.33 6.21 -50.19
C ASP A 97 15.76 4.88 -50.71
N ASN A 98 16.11 4.50 -51.95
CA ASN A 98 15.71 3.23 -52.54
C ASN A 98 16.51 2.09 -51.91
N VAL A 99 17.80 2.28 -51.67
CA VAL A 99 18.63 1.30 -50.96
C VAL A 99 18.14 1.11 -49.52
N ILE A 100 17.76 2.18 -48.83
CA ILE A 100 17.16 2.09 -47.49
C ILE A 100 15.87 1.26 -47.54
N ASN A 101 14.96 1.51 -48.49
CA ASN A 101 13.74 0.71 -48.62
C ASN A 101 14.05 -0.78 -48.84
N LEU A 102 14.96 -1.08 -49.78
CA LEU A 102 15.36 -2.45 -50.10
C LEU A 102 15.98 -3.17 -48.91
N ILE A 103 16.84 -2.48 -48.14
CA ILE A 103 17.42 -3.03 -46.91
C ILE A 103 16.30 -3.36 -45.92
N PHE A 104 15.40 -2.42 -45.64
CA PHE A 104 14.31 -2.65 -44.67
C PHE A 104 13.35 -3.76 -45.09
N GLU A 105 13.03 -3.90 -46.38
CA GLU A 105 12.26 -5.04 -46.91
C GLU A 105 12.94 -6.38 -46.59
N ASN A 106 14.26 -6.48 -46.83
CA ASN A 106 15.03 -7.68 -46.51
C ASN A 106 15.16 -7.92 -44.99
N LEU A 107 15.19 -6.86 -44.18
CA LEU A 107 15.16 -6.99 -42.72
C LEU A 107 13.84 -7.60 -42.24
N SER A 108 12.72 -7.17 -42.81
CA SER A 108 11.40 -7.73 -42.50
C SER A 108 11.35 -9.24 -42.77
N GLU A 109 11.84 -9.69 -43.93
CA GLU A 109 11.90 -11.12 -44.26
C GLU A 109 12.74 -11.93 -43.27
N ILE A 110 13.89 -11.40 -42.85
CA ILE A 110 14.77 -12.08 -41.87
C ILE A 110 14.11 -12.20 -40.51
N ILE A 111 13.49 -11.12 -40.05
CA ILE A 111 12.79 -11.14 -38.76
C ILE A 111 11.66 -12.16 -38.82
N ASP A 112 10.84 -12.20 -39.88
CA ASP A 112 9.79 -13.21 -40.06
C ASP A 112 10.36 -14.64 -40.04
N PHE A 113 11.42 -14.89 -40.79
CA PHE A 113 12.06 -16.21 -40.86
C PHE A 113 12.60 -16.67 -39.50
N LYS A 114 13.23 -15.76 -38.74
CA LYS A 114 13.83 -16.08 -37.43
C LYS A 114 12.83 -16.00 -36.28
N ARG A 115 11.65 -15.40 -36.47
CA ARG A 115 10.65 -15.16 -35.43
C ARG A 115 10.25 -16.44 -34.69
N ILE A 116 10.00 -17.53 -35.40
CA ILE A 116 9.59 -18.81 -34.79
C ILE A 116 10.71 -19.37 -33.90
N GLY A 117 11.96 -19.29 -34.34
CA GLY A 117 13.12 -19.71 -33.55
C GLY A 117 13.27 -18.87 -32.28
N LEU A 118 13.23 -17.54 -32.42
CA LEU A 118 13.29 -16.61 -31.29
C LEU A 118 12.14 -16.83 -30.29
N PHE A 119 10.94 -17.13 -30.80
CA PHE A 119 9.80 -17.46 -29.96
C PHE A 119 10.03 -18.76 -29.17
N SER A 120 10.55 -19.81 -29.83
CA SER A 120 10.89 -21.06 -29.14
C SER A 120 11.93 -20.84 -28.04
N ASP A 121 12.98 -20.07 -28.31
CA ASP A 121 14.02 -19.76 -27.32
C ASP A 121 13.45 -18.99 -26.14
N TYR A 122 12.59 -18.01 -26.41
CA TYR A 122 11.89 -17.23 -25.39
C TYR A 122 11.01 -18.12 -24.48
N ILE A 123 10.27 -19.08 -25.05
CA ILE A 123 9.45 -20.01 -24.28
C ILE A 123 10.31 -20.97 -23.44
N ASN A 124 11.43 -21.45 -23.98
CA ASN A 124 12.38 -22.28 -23.23
C ASN A 124 12.97 -21.52 -22.03
N ASP A 125 13.34 -20.25 -22.23
CA ASP A 125 13.83 -19.38 -21.17
C ASP A 125 12.80 -19.18 -20.05
N LEU A 126 11.52 -18.98 -20.41
CA LEU A 126 10.40 -18.84 -19.47
C LEU A 126 10.10 -20.12 -18.72
N ASN A 127 10.10 -21.28 -19.39
CA ASN A 127 9.88 -22.57 -18.75
C ASN A 127 10.95 -22.85 -17.68
N ALA A 128 12.21 -22.50 -17.98
CA ALA A 128 13.33 -22.63 -17.05
C ALA A 128 13.37 -21.56 -15.93
N ASP A 129 12.53 -20.52 -15.99
CA ASP A 129 12.48 -19.46 -14.99
C ASP A 129 11.56 -19.87 -13.82
N ASP A 130 12.14 -20.12 -12.65
CA ASP A 130 11.40 -20.48 -11.42
C ASP A 130 11.07 -19.26 -10.54
N THR A 131 11.24 -18.05 -11.07
CA THR A 131 10.96 -16.82 -10.33
C THR A 131 9.50 -16.41 -10.46
N HIS A 132 9.07 -15.48 -9.61
CA HIS A 132 7.69 -14.98 -9.59
C HIS A 132 7.15 -14.44 -10.92
N ILE A 133 8.04 -14.04 -11.83
CA ILE A 133 7.68 -13.51 -13.14
C ILE A 133 7.08 -14.58 -14.05
N ALA A 134 7.59 -15.81 -13.98
CA ALA A 134 7.10 -16.92 -14.78
C ALA A 134 5.87 -17.60 -14.18
N PHE A 135 5.48 -17.28 -12.93
CA PHE A 135 4.39 -17.97 -12.25
C PHE A 135 3.07 -17.86 -13.02
N LYS A 136 2.69 -16.69 -13.53
CA LYS A 136 1.46 -16.53 -14.33
C LYS A 136 1.48 -17.36 -15.61
N PHE A 137 2.64 -17.44 -16.27
CA PHE A 137 2.81 -18.28 -17.45
C PHE A 137 2.70 -19.76 -17.09
N LYS A 138 3.41 -20.21 -16.05
CA LYS A 138 3.35 -21.59 -15.54
C LYS A 138 1.94 -21.96 -15.09
N GLN A 139 1.22 -21.06 -14.43
CA GLN A 139 -0.19 -21.21 -14.09
C GLN A 139 -1.07 -21.45 -15.31
N ALA A 140 -0.94 -20.60 -16.34
CA ALA A 140 -1.70 -20.76 -17.57
C ALA A 140 -1.39 -22.09 -18.27
N VAL A 141 -0.10 -22.43 -18.40
CA VAL A 141 0.35 -23.71 -18.99
C VAL A 141 -0.20 -24.89 -18.19
N ASN A 142 -0.17 -24.83 -16.86
CA ASN A 142 -0.70 -25.86 -15.98
C ASN A 142 -2.22 -26.07 -16.19
N TYR A 143 -2.96 -24.97 -16.38
CA TYR A 143 -4.39 -25.02 -16.71
C TYR A 143 -4.69 -25.74 -18.02
N PHE A 144 -3.86 -25.53 -19.05
CA PHE A 144 -4.00 -26.24 -20.33
C PHE A 144 -3.55 -27.71 -20.22
N ASN A 145 -2.39 -27.96 -19.61
CA ASN A 145 -1.81 -29.30 -19.50
C ASN A 145 -2.70 -30.25 -18.68
N ASN A 146 -3.33 -29.73 -17.62
CA ASN A 146 -4.25 -30.50 -16.77
C ASN A 146 -5.69 -30.48 -17.28
N GLN A 147 -5.94 -29.86 -18.45
CA GLN A 147 -7.27 -29.75 -19.06
C GLN A 147 -8.33 -29.15 -18.10
N LEU A 148 -7.91 -28.22 -17.23
CA LEU A 148 -8.77 -27.64 -16.19
C LEU A 148 -9.98 -26.93 -16.79
N PHE A 149 -9.81 -26.23 -17.92
CA PHE A 149 -10.90 -25.58 -18.65
C PHE A 149 -12.02 -26.54 -19.07
N SER A 150 -11.67 -27.76 -19.46
CA SER A 150 -12.64 -28.78 -19.85
C SER A 150 -13.41 -29.35 -18.65
N SER A 151 -12.89 -29.19 -17.43
CA SER A 151 -13.52 -29.68 -16.20
C SER A 151 -14.40 -28.65 -15.48
N LEU A 152 -14.46 -27.41 -15.98
CA LEU A 152 -15.22 -26.33 -15.36
C LEU A 152 -16.72 -26.58 -15.49
N LYS A 153 -17.42 -26.60 -14.37
CA LYS A 153 -18.89 -26.54 -14.35
C LYS A 153 -19.30 -25.12 -13.99
N VAL A 154 -20.07 -24.49 -14.87
CA VAL A 154 -20.54 -23.11 -14.69
C VAL A 154 -22.01 -23.15 -14.29
N LYS A 155 -22.36 -22.43 -13.23
CA LYS A 155 -23.74 -22.28 -12.75
C LYS A 155 -24.07 -20.80 -12.56
N PRO A 156 -25.31 -20.37 -12.84
CA PRO A 156 -25.73 -19.01 -12.52
C PRO A 156 -25.72 -18.79 -11.00
N LEU A 157 -25.26 -17.61 -10.57
CA LEU A 157 -25.33 -17.20 -9.16
C LEU A 157 -26.71 -16.59 -8.87
N PHE A 158 -27.27 -16.87 -7.70
CA PHE A 158 -28.54 -16.32 -7.25
C PHE A 158 -28.34 -15.41 -6.02
N ASP A 159 -29.12 -14.34 -5.93
CA ASP A 159 -29.15 -13.46 -4.77
C ASP A 159 -29.96 -14.08 -3.60
N GLU A 160 -30.03 -13.35 -2.48
CA GLU A 160 -30.79 -13.76 -1.29
C GLU A 160 -32.31 -13.92 -1.54
N ASN A 161 -32.83 -13.31 -2.62
CA ASN A 161 -34.22 -13.40 -3.05
C ASN A 161 -34.42 -14.46 -4.15
N ASN A 162 -33.41 -15.29 -4.41
CA ASN A 162 -33.40 -16.34 -5.43
C ASN A 162 -33.56 -15.82 -6.88
N GLN A 163 -33.12 -14.58 -7.14
CA GLN A 163 -33.03 -13.99 -8.48
C GLN A 163 -31.63 -14.21 -9.05
N ALA A 164 -31.54 -14.62 -10.31
CA ALA A 164 -30.26 -14.82 -10.98
C ALA A 164 -29.56 -13.46 -11.14
N ILE A 165 -28.32 -13.36 -10.68
CA ILE A 165 -27.50 -12.16 -10.83
C ILE A 165 -26.90 -12.18 -12.24
N SER A 166 -27.20 -11.16 -13.04
CA SER A 166 -26.63 -11.05 -14.39
C SER A 166 -25.11 -10.94 -14.33
N ASP A 167 -24.43 -11.59 -15.28
CA ASP A 167 -22.97 -11.55 -15.48
C ASP A 167 -22.11 -12.23 -14.38
N LEU A 168 -22.73 -12.81 -13.35
CA LEU A 168 -22.04 -13.56 -12.29
C LEU A 168 -22.34 -15.06 -12.38
N TYR A 169 -21.26 -15.85 -12.39
CA TYR A 169 -21.34 -17.31 -12.48
C TYR A 169 -20.47 -17.96 -11.43
N GLU A 170 -21.03 -18.97 -10.76
CA GLU A 170 -20.27 -19.88 -9.92
C GLU A 170 -19.53 -20.89 -10.81
N VAL A 171 -18.22 -21.02 -10.60
CA VAL A 171 -17.41 -22.01 -11.31
C VAL A 171 -16.91 -23.08 -10.35
N ASP A 172 -17.37 -24.30 -10.57
CA ASP A 172 -16.93 -25.48 -9.83
C ASP A 172 -15.84 -26.22 -10.61
N ILE A 173 -14.62 -26.16 -10.08
CA ILE A 173 -13.46 -26.90 -10.58
C ILE A 173 -13.46 -28.25 -9.84
N ASN A 174 -13.91 -29.31 -10.50
CA ASN A 174 -14.00 -30.65 -9.92
C ASN A 174 -12.62 -31.34 -9.82
N GLN A 175 -11.58 -30.59 -9.44
CA GLN A 175 -10.25 -31.09 -9.13
C GLN A 175 -9.75 -30.48 -7.83
N LYS A 176 -9.18 -31.33 -6.98
CA LYS A 176 -8.40 -30.85 -5.84
C LYS A 176 -7.06 -30.35 -6.36
N PHE A 177 -6.75 -29.10 -6.09
CA PHE A 177 -5.38 -28.59 -6.24
C PHE A 177 -4.52 -29.23 -5.13
N LEU A 178 -3.87 -30.34 -5.46
CA LEU A 178 -3.17 -31.20 -4.50
C LEU A 178 -1.79 -30.66 -4.09
N ASN A 179 -1.22 -29.75 -4.89
CA ASN A 179 0.14 -29.24 -4.70
C ASN A 179 0.14 -27.83 -4.10
N THR A 180 1.07 -27.59 -3.18
CA THR A 180 1.26 -26.29 -2.50
C THR A 180 1.93 -25.23 -3.37
N ASP A 181 2.34 -25.57 -4.60
CA ASP A 181 2.99 -24.61 -5.46
C ASP A 181 2.03 -23.55 -5.98
N ILE A 182 2.50 -22.31 -5.97
CA ILE A 182 1.75 -21.13 -6.41
C ILE A 182 1.27 -21.21 -7.86
N PHE A 183 1.84 -22.09 -8.70
CA PHE A 183 1.37 -22.28 -10.07
C PHE A 183 0.17 -23.23 -10.20
N ASN A 184 -0.30 -23.82 -9.10
CA ASN A 184 -1.52 -24.61 -9.07
C ASN A 184 -2.74 -23.83 -8.58
N ILE A 185 -2.58 -22.56 -8.18
CA ILE A 185 -3.72 -21.75 -7.76
C ILE A 185 -4.53 -21.28 -8.99
N PRO A 186 -5.81 -20.90 -8.79
CA PRO A 186 -6.60 -20.33 -9.86
C PRO A 186 -5.97 -19.10 -10.50
N ILE A 187 -6.05 -19.01 -11.83
CA ILE A 187 -5.51 -17.86 -12.54
C ILE A 187 -6.44 -16.66 -12.42
N SER A 188 -5.94 -15.45 -12.70
CA SER A 188 -6.59 -14.17 -12.34
C SER A 188 -7.96 -13.88 -12.98
N PHE A 189 -8.46 -14.73 -13.88
CA PHE A 189 -9.83 -14.58 -14.39
C PHE A 189 -10.88 -15.15 -13.43
N PHE A 190 -10.46 -15.91 -12.41
CA PHE A 190 -11.33 -16.39 -11.35
C PHE A 190 -11.25 -15.50 -10.12
N GLU A 191 -12.36 -15.37 -9.42
CA GLU A 191 -12.44 -14.80 -8.08
C GLU A 191 -12.60 -15.95 -7.07
N PRO A 192 -11.50 -16.45 -6.47
CA PRO A 192 -11.60 -17.57 -5.55
C PRO A 192 -12.24 -17.14 -4.23
N GLU A 193 -13.25 -17.90 -3.77
CA GLU A 193 -13.76 -17.78 -2.41
C GLU A 193 -12.88 -18.61 -1.46
N ILE A 194 -12.19 -17.93 -0.54
CA ILE A 194 -11.35 -18.59 0.47
C ILE A 194 -12.23 -18.96 1.67
N LEU A 195 -12.30 -20.25 1.99
CA LEU A 195 -13.01 -20.76 3.16
C LEU A 195 -12.06 -20.91 4.36
N MET A 196 -12.44 -20.29 5.47
CA MET A 196 -11.71 -20.33 6.74
C MET A 196 -12.38 -21.30 7.71
N ASN A 197 -11.60 -22.19 8.32
CA ASN A 197 -12.11 -23.09 9.37
C ASN A 197 -11.94 -22.44 10.75
N LYS A 198 -13.06 -22.19 11.44
CA LYS A 198 -13.07 -21.70 12.82
C LYS A 198 -14.00 -22.59 13.64
N ASN A 199 -13.46 -23.22 14.69
CA ASN A 199 -14.18 -24.15 15.56
C ASN A 199 -14.91 -25.29 14.81
N GLY A 200 -14.27 -25.83 13.77
CA GLY A 200 -14.82 -26.95 12.99
C GLY A 200 -15.90 -26.56 11.97
N LYS A 201 -16.21 -25.26 11.83
CA LYS A 201 -17.12 -24.74 10.80
C LYS A 201 -16.35 -23.91 9.79
N ASN A 202 -16.73 -24.06 8.52
CA ASN A 202 -16.15 -23.29 7.41
C ASN A 202 -16.99 -22.04 7.16
N TYR A 203 -16.33 -20.90 7.01
CA TYR A 203 -16.95 -19.63 6.66
C TYR A 203 -16.14 -18.94 5.55
N PRO A 204 -16.79 -18.23 4.62
CA PRO A 204 -16.09 -17.36 3.69
C PRO A 204 -15.21 -16.33 4.40
N PHE A 205 -14.05 -16.03 3.84
CA PHE A 205 -13.09 -15.06 4.38
C PHE A 205 -13.73 -13.68 4.64
N ASN A 206 -14.66 -13.25 3.79
CA ASN A 206 -15.38 -11.98 3.92
C ASN A 206 -16.30 -11.90 5.16
N ARG A 207 -16.56 -13.03 5.85
CA ARG A 207 -17.33 -13.07 7.10
C ARG A 207 -16.47 -12.94 8.35
N LEU A 208 -15.15 -12.86 8.21
CA LEU A 208 -14.27 -12.52 9.32
C LEU A 208 -14.50 -11.07 9.76
N SER A 209 -14.16 -10.74 11.00
CA SER A 209 -14.17 -9.33 11.43
C SER A 209 -13.20 -8.51 10.57
N SER A 210 -13.50 -7.22 10.36
CA SER A 210 -12.62 -6.33 9.58
C SER A 210 -11.18 -6.32 10.09
N GLY A 211 -11.00 -6.34 11.42
CA GLY A 211 -9.67 -6.44 12.03
C GLY A 211 -8.94 -7.75 11.73
N GLU A 212 -9.63 -8.91 11.74
CA GLU A 212 -9.04 -10.19 11.33
C GLU A 212 -8.63 -10.17 9.85
N GLN A 213 -9.52 -9.66 8.98
CA GLN A 213 -9.25 -9.56 7.54
C GLN A 213 -8.02 -8.70 7.29
N GLN A 214 -7.97 -7.51 7.91
CA GLN A 214 -6.86 -6.58 7.76
C GLN A 214 -5.54 -7.19 8.22
N MET A 215 -5.53 -7.92 9.34
CA MET A 215 -4.32 -8.56 9.86
C MET A 215 -3.81 -9.64 8.89
N ILE A 216 -4.72 -10.47 8.38
CA ILE A 216 -4.37 -11.52 7.41
C ILE A 216 -3.85 -10.89 6.12
N HIS A 217 -4.55 -9.89 5.57
CA HIS A 217 -4.13 -9.19 4.36
C HIS A 217 -2.74 -8.56 4.52
N SER A 218 -2.50 -7.86 5.62
CA SER A 218 -1.21 -7.19 5.88
C SER A 218 -0.06 -8.20 5.91
N ILE A 219 -0.20 -9.27 6.70
CA ILE A 219 0.84 -10.31 6.82
C ILE A 219 1.05 -11.07 5.51
N LEU A 220 -0.02 -11.44 4.81
CA LEU A 220 0.08 -12.14 3.53
C LEU A 220 0.71 -11.27 2.45
N ASN A 221 0.39 -9.98 2.41
CA ASN A 221 0.94 -9.06 1.43
C ASN A 221 2.46 -8.92 1.60
N ILE A 222 2.93 -8.70 2.83
CA ILE A 222 4.37 -8.68 3.16
C ILE A 222 5.02 -9.99 2.71
N THR A 223 4.44 -11.12 3.13
CA THR A 223 4.98 -12.46 2.84
C THR A 223 5.07 -12.72 1.33
N TYR A 224 4.04 -12.35 0.57
CA TYR A 224 3.99 -12.46 -0.89
C TYR A 224 5.13 -11.69 -1.55
N HIS A 225 5.33 -10.43 -1.16
CA HIS A 225 6.42 -9.61 -1.70
C HIS A 225 7.80 -10.16 -1.34
N LEU A 226 8.00 -10.67 -0.11
CA LEU A 226 9.25 -11.29 0.29
C LEU A 226 9.57 -12.56 -0.52
N TYR A 227 8.57 -13.40 -0.79
CA TYR A 227 8.75 -14.56 -1.67
C TYR A 227 9.12 -14.14 -3.10
N ASN A 228 8.53 -13.07 -3.61
CA ASN A 228 8.88 -12.54 -4.94
C ASN A 228 10.34 -12.10 -4.99
N ILE A 229 10.81 -11.33 -4.01
CA ILE A 229 12.21 -10.88 -3.91
C ILE A 229 13.14 -12.09 -3.79
N LYS A 230 12.80 -13.05 -2.90
CA LYS A 230 13.58 -14.28 -2.67
C LYS A 230 13.72 -15.13 -3.93
N SER A 231 12.69 -15.19 -4.75
CA SER A 231 12.67 -16.03 -5.96
C SER A 231 13.74 -15.61 -6.99
N VAL A 232 14.27 -14.39 -6.92
CA VAL A 232 15.23 -13.85 -7.88
C VAL A 232 16.62 -14.47 -7.72
N LYS A 233 17.11 -15.17 -8.76
CA LYS A 233 18.45 -15.79 -8.81
C LYS A 233 19.51 -14.82 -9.41
N LYS A 234 20.72 -14.84 -8.83
CA LYS A 234 21.85 -13.91 -9.15
C LYS A 234 22.30 -13.96 -10.62
N ASP A 235 22.19 -15.12 -11.26
CA ASP A 235 22.72 -15.34 -12.62
C ASP A 235 21.94 -14.59 -13.71
N ARG A 236 20.69 -14.22 -13.44
CA ARG A 236 19.83 -13.50 -14.39
C ARG A 236 19.59 -12.04 -13.99
N LYS A 237 19.57 -11.74 -12.68
CA LYS A 237 19.06 -10.48 -12.10
C LYS A 237 19.81 -10.06 -10.82
N ARG A 238 19.67 -8.79 -10.44
CA ARG A 238 20.14 -8.28 -9.14
C ARG A 238 19.30 -8.90 -8.04
N LYS A 239 19.96 -9.61 -7.14
CA LYS A 239 19.38 -10.15 -5.91
C LYS A 239 19.46 -9.07 -4.84
N TYR A 240 18.38 -8.86 -4.11
CA TYR A 240 18.31 -7.94 -2.97
C TYR A 240 18.19 -8.77 -1.70
N GLU A 241 19.05 -8.48 -0.72
CA GLU A 241 19.08 -9.15 0.58
C GLU A 241 18.73 -8.18 1.71
N ASP A 242 18.98 -6.89 1.52
CA ASP A 242 18.55 -5.84 2.45
C ASP A 242 17.18 -5.29 2.04
N ILE A 243 16.22 -5.35 2.96
CA ILE A 243 14.81 -5.06 2.72
C ILE A 243 14.36 -3.97 3.67
N ASN A 244 13.92 -2.85 3.11
CA ASN A 244 13.25 -1.79 3.84
C ASN A 244 11.73 -1.96 3.70
N ILE A 245 11.03 -2.08 4.82
CA ILE A 245 9.56 -2.18 4.86
C ILE A 245 9.03 -0.94 5.58
N ILE A 246 8.21 -0.18 4.88
CA ILE A 246 7.61 1.04 5.39
C ILE A 246 6.12 0.77 5.57
N PHE A 247 5.62 1.06 6.76
CA PHE A 247 4.21 0.98 7.10
C PHE A 247 3.69 2.38 7.40
N ASP A 248 2.56 2.71 6.79
CA ASP A 248 1.84 3.95 7.06
C ASP A 248 0.52 3.61 7.75
N GLU A 249 0.31 4.21 8.92
CA GLU A 249 -0.83 3.98 9.82
C GLU A 249 -1.22 2.49 9.91
N VAL A 250 -0.25 1.64 10.27
CA VAL A 250 -0.37 0.18 10.20
C VAL A 250 -1.51 -0.38 11.08
N GLU A 251 -1.91 0.37 12.10
CA GLU A 251 -3.00 0.09 13.02
C GLU A 251 -4.39 0.41 12.48
N LEU A 252 -4.52 1.07 11.33
CA LEU A 252 -5.82 1.40 10.75
C LEU A 252 -6.69 0.15 10.66
N TYR A 253 -7.92 0.26 11.19
CA TYR A 253 -8.92 -0.81 11.25
C TYR A 253 -8.57 -2.01 12.14
N PHE A 254 -7.42 -2.02 12.81
CA PHE A 254 -7.11 -3.07 13.78
C PHE A 254 -7.90 -2.85 15.06
N HIS A 255 -8.51 -3.95 15.52
CA HIS A 255 -8.92 -4.05 16.90
C HIS A 255 -7.68 -3.88 17.80
N PRO A 256 -7.76 -3.19 18.96
CA PRO A 256 -6.61 -2.93 19.85
C PRO A 256 -5.81 -4.19 20.21
N GLU A 257 -6.51 -5.32 20.35
CA GLU A 257 -5.89 -6.62 20.64
C GLU A 257 -4.93 -7.09 19.52
N TYR A 258 -5.23 -6.78 18.25
CA TYR A 258 -4.36 -7.07 17.12
C TYR A 258 -3.20 -6.08 17.02
N GLN A 259 -3.41 -4.81 17.36
CA GLN A 259 -2.33 -3.81 17.45
C GLN A 259 -1.26 -4.27 18.45
N ARG A 260 -1.69 -4.70 19.65
CA ARG A 260 -0.80 -5.23 20.70
C ARG A 260 -0.02 -6.49 20.28
N LYS A 261 -0.54 -7.28 19.35
CA LYS A 261 0.12 -8.50 18.87
C LYS A 261 0.91 -8.28 17.58
N PHE A 262 0.82 -7.10 16.99
CA PHE A 262 1.26 -6.86 15.63
C PHE A 262 2.77 -7.04 15.47
N ILE A 263 3.58 -6.38 16.30
CA ILE A 263 5.05 -6.45 16.22
C ILE A 263 5.53 -7.89 16.45
N ALA A 264 5.00 -8.58 17.45
CA ALA A 264 5.33 -9.99 17.70
C ALA A 264 4.99 -10.89 16.50
N ASN A 265 3.80 -10.74 15.91
CA ASN A 265 3.38 -11.50 14.74
C ASN A 265 4.25 -11.20 13.52
N LEU A 266 4.59 -9.92 13.30
CA LEU A 266 5.45 -9.48 12.20
C LEU A 266 6.85 -10.09 12.34
N LEU A 267 7.48 -9.95 13.51
CA LEU A 267 8.80 -10.51 13.77
C LEU A 267 8.81 -12.04 13.61
N GLN A 268 7.79 -12.73 14.10
CA GLN A 268 7.67 -14.19 13.90
C GLN A 268 7.65 -14.56 12.42
N LYS A 269 7.01 -13.76 11.56
CA LYS A 269 6.94 -14.01 10.11
C LYS A 269 8.25 -13.67 9.39
N LEU A 270 8.91 -12.59 9.77
CA LEU A 270 10.17 -12.16 9.17
C LEU A 270 11.36 -13.05 9.57
N THR A 271 11.29 -13.71 10.73
CA THR A 271 12.37 -14.57 11.26
C THR A 271 12.25 -16.04 10.86
N VAL A 272 11.28 -16.41 10.02
CA VAL A 272 11.17 -17.78 9.49
C VAL A 272 12.41 -18.13 8.67
N ASN A 273 12.83 -19.39 8.70
CA ASN A 273 14.00 -19.92 7.97
C ASN A 273 14.04 -19.53 6.48
N ASP A 274 12.87 -19.33 5.87
CA ASP A 274 12.75 -18.92 4.48
C ASP A 274 13.35 -17.54 4.19
N PHE A 275 13.42 -16.66 5.18
CA PHE A 275 13.89 -15.28 5.06
C PHE A 275 15.19 -15.02 5.83
N LYS A 276 15.88 -16.06 6.31
CA LYS A 276 17.12 -15.94 7.11
C LYS A 276 18.27 -15.18 6.41
N ASN A 277 18.25 -15.09 5.09
CA ASN A 277 19.26 -14.40 4.29
C ASN A 277 18.90 -12.93 4.05
N PHE A 278 17.81 -12.44 4.65
CA PHE A 278 17.38 -11.06 4.52
C PHE A 278 17.72 -10.25 5.77
N SER A 279 18.19 -9.03 5.55
CA SER A 279 18.32 -7.99 6.58
C SER A 279 17.08 -7.10 6.49
N PHE A 280 16.37 -6.90 7.60
CA PHE A 280 15.15 -6.09 7.61
C PHE A 280 15.39 -4.75 8.30
N ASN A 281 14.99 -3.67 7.66
CA ASN A 281 14.75 -2.37 8.27
C ASN A 281 13.25 -2.10 8.23
N LEU A 282 12.66 -1.80 9.39
CA LEU A 282 11.22 -1.56 9.52
C LEU A 282 11.00 -0.10 9.94
N ILE A 283 10.17 0.62 9.20
CA ILE A 283 9.78 1.99 9.50
C ILE A 283 8.27 2.03 9.66
N PHE A 284 7.80 2.59 10.76
CA PHE A 284 6.38 2.69 11.07
C PHE A 284 6.01 4.16 11.23
N SER A 285 4.91 4.56 10.61
CA SER A 285 4.10 5.71 11.02
C SER A 285 2.89 5.15 11.78
N THR A 286 2.66 5.63 13.00
CA THR A 286 1.60 5.07 13.86
C THR A 286 1.08 6.09 14.86
N HIS A 287 -0.23 6.04 15.07
CA HIS A 287 -0.95 6.63 16.18
C HIS A 287 -1.37 5.59 17.24
N SER A 288 -0.77 4.40 17.23
CA SER A 288 -1.11 3.35 18.20
C SER A 288 -0.14 3.34 19.39
N PRO A 289 -0.61 3.64 20.62
CA PRO A 289 0.22 3.45 21.81
C PRO A 289 0.59 1.98 22.04
N PHE A 290 -0.22 1.03 21.54
CA PHE A 290 0.07 -0.40 21.64
C PHE A 290 1.30 -0.78 20.83
N ILE A 291 1.46 -0.21 19.64
CA ILE A 291 2.64 -0.46 18.79
C ILE A 291 3.86 0.24 19.39
N LEU A 292 3.73 1.50 19.82
CA LEU A 292 4.81 2.23 20.47
C LEU A 292 5.31 1.52 21.74
N SER A 293 4.43 0.84 22.48
CA SER A 293 4.82 0.07 23.67
C SER A 293 5.79 -1.09 23.39
N ASP A 294 5.87 -1.58 22.15
CA ASP A 294 6.82 -2.63 21.74
C ASP A 294 8.12 -2.06 21.15
N ILE A 295 8.24 -0.73 21.04
CA ILE A 295 9.37 -0.03 20.39
C ILE A 295 10.13 0.78 21.45
N PRO A 296 11.47 0.67 21.56
CA PRO A 296 12.26 1.54 22.44
C PRO A 296 12.24 3.01 22.01
N SER A 297 12.21 3.95 22.97
CA SER A 297 12.12 5.40 22.70
C SER A 297 13.25 5.92 21.80
N GLN A 298 14.44 5.30 21.84
CA GLN A 298 15.56 5.71 20.99
C GLN A 298 15.30 5.48 19.49
N ASN A 299 14.30 4.65 19.17
CA ASN A 299 13.87 4.34 17.81
C ASN A 299 12.56 5.04 17.45
N ILE A 300 12.08 5.98 18.28
CA ILE A 300 10.86 6.75 18.06
C ILE A 300 11.25 8.19 17.68
N LEU A 301 10.56 8.72 16.66
CA LEU A 301 10.66 10.12 16.26
C LEU A 301 9.28 10.76 16.45
N LYS A 302 9.11 11.55 17.51
CA LYS A 302 7.87 12.31 17.76
C LYS A 302 7.83 13.53 16.85
N LEU A 303 6.67 13.80 16.26
CA LEU A 303 6.43 14.94 15.37
C LEU A 303 5.30 15.80 15.93
N SER A 304 5.49 17.12 15.94
CA SER A 304 4.42 18.10 16.15
C SER A 304 4.53 19.19 15.10
N GLU A 305 3.40 19.51 14.45
CA GLU A 305 3.35 20.50 13.36
C GLU A 305 4.41 20.27 12.27
N GLY A 306 4.72 19.00 11.98
CA GLY A 306 5.70 18.58 10.98
C GLY A 306 7.16 18.73 11.39
N LEU A 307 7.44 19.12 12.64
CA LEU A 307 8.79 19.26 13.18
C LEU A 307 9.10 18.17 14.21
N PRO A 308 10.35 17.65 14.24
CA PRO A 308 10.77 16.71 15.26
C PRO A 308 10.89 17.41 16.61
N ILE A 309 10.39 16.77 17.66
CA ILE A 309 10.52 17.24 19.04
C ILE A 309 11.54 16.37 19.77
N GLU A 310 12.38 16.99 20.59
CA GLU A 310 13.25 16.25 21.52
C GLU A 310 12.43 15.72 22.69
N ASP A 311 12.58 14.42 22.97
CA ASP A 311 11.90 13.74 24.06
C ASP A 311 12.47 14.24 25.40
N SER A 312 11.81 15.20 26.03
CA SER A 312 12.30 15.87 27.25
C SER A 312 12.12 15.03 28.52
N ASP A 313 11.21 14.07 28.49
CA ASP A 313 10.64 13.49 29.70
C ASP A 313 11.30 12.16 30.12
N ASN A 314 12.27 11.66 29.33
CA ASN A 314 12.99 10.38 29.55
C ASN A 314 12.06 9.17 29.78
N VAL A 315 10.81 9.25 29.34
CA VAL A 315 9.84 8.16 29.47
C VAL A 315 10.21 7.09 28.45
N ASN A 316 10.60 5.91 28.96
CA ASN A 316 10.88 4.77 28.10
C ASN A 316 9.56 4.17 27.63
N SER A 317 9.33 4.14 26.31
CA SER A 317 8.11 3.61 25.71
C SER A 317 8.01 2.09 25.77
N PHE A 318 9.15 1.39 25.74
CA PHE A 318 9.20 -0.06 25.72
C PHE A 318 8.61 -0.67 27.01
N GLY A 319 7.48 -1.37 26.88
CA GLY A 319 6.74 -1.95 27.99
C GLY A 319 6.00 -0.93 28.88
N ALA A 320 5.88 0.32 28.45
CA ALA A 320 5.21 1.36 29.21
C ALA A 320 3.69 1.14 29.31
N ASN A 321 3.07 1.82 30.28
CA ASN A 321 1.62 1.85 30.39
C ASN A 321 1.03 2.59 29.18
N ILE A 322 0.02 1.99 28.56
CA ILE A 322 -0.67 2.54 27.39
C ILE A 322 -1.28 3.91 27.69
N HIS A 323 -1.78 4.15 28.90
CA HIS A 323 -2.34 5.44 29.30
C HIS A 323 -1.28 6.53 29.38
N ASP A 324 -0.09 6.20 29.89
CA ASP A 324 1.02 7.14 29.97
C ASP A 324 1.53 7.47 28.57
N LEU A 325 1.68 6.46 27.70
CA LEU A 325 2.00 6.64 26.29
C LEU A 325 0.95 7.49 25.55
N LEU A 326 -0.34 7.26 25.80
CA LEU A 326 -1.41 8.06 25.20
C LEU A 326 -1.33 9.52 25.61
N ALA A 327 -0.98 9.81 26.87
CA ALA A 327 -0.86 11.18 27.34
C ALA A 327 0.38 11.87 26.76
N ASP A 328 1.54 11.19 26.82
CA ASP A 328 2.85 11.72 26.45
C ASP A 328 3.07 11.73 24.92
N GLU A 329 3.00 10.57 24.26
CA GLU A 329 3.31 10.41 22.83
C GLU A 329 2.34 11.15 21.91
N PHE A 330 1.12 11.44 22.38
CA PHE A 330 0.07 12.10 21.59
C PHE A 330 -0.21 13.53 22.05
N PHE A 331 0.61 14.06 22.95
CA PHE A 331 0.51 15.45 23.42
C PHE A 331 -0.90 15.80 23.94
N LEU A 332 -1.55 14.88 24.65
CA LEU A 332 -2.83 15.19 25.29
C LEU A 332 -2.52 16.18 26.43
N GLU A 333 -3.08 17.39 26.35
CA GLU A 333 -2.86 18.51 27.28
C GLU A 333 -3.41 18.25 28.71
N GLY A 334 -2.96 17.17 29.35
CA GLY A 334 -3.29 16.80 30.72
C GLY A 334 -4.69 16.21 30.94
N ASN A 335 -5.49 16.02 29.89
CA ASN A 335 -6.85 15.50 30.01
C ASN A 335 -7.06 14.25 29.14
N THR A 336 -7.19 13.09 29.81
CA THR A 336 -7.47 11.79 29.18
C THR A 336 -8.98 11.52 29.01
N VAL A 337 -9.80 12.46 29.49
CA VAL A 337 -11.26 12.41 29.41
C VAL A 337 -11.72 13.23 28.20
N GLY A 338 -12.70 12.70 27.46
CA GLY A 338 -13.28 13.41 26.32
C GLY A 338 -13.83 14.80 26.71
N THR A 339 -13.57 15.79 25.87
CA THR A 339 -13.86 17.21 26.16
C THR A 339 -15.33 17.46 26.52
N PHE A 340 -16.26 16.76 25.88
CA PHE A 340 -17.69 16.87 26.21
C PHE A 340 -17.98 16.42 27.65
N ALA A 341 -17.49 15.24 28.05
CA ALA A 341 -17.70 14.72 29.39
C ALA A 341 -16.98 15.60 30.44
N SER A 342 -15.73 16.00 30.19
CA SER A 342 -15.00 16.93 31.07
C SER A 342 -15.77 18.23 31.26
N SER A 343 -16.27 18.84 30.17
CA SER A 343 -17.02 20.09 30.25
C SER A 343 -18.29 19.98 31.11
N LYS A 344 -18.98 18.84 31.05
CA LYS A 344 -20.20 18.60 31.83
C LYS A 344 -19.90 18.33 33.30
N ILE A 345 -18.84 17.59 33.59
CA ILE A 345 -18.35 17.38 34.94
C ILE A 345 -17.93 18.72 35.56
N ASP A 346 -17.18 19.54 34.82
CA ASP A 346 -16.73 20.86 35.28
C ASP A 346 -17.89 21.81 35.56
N GLU A 347 -18.93 21.79 34.72
CA GLU A 347 -20.15 22.59 34.91
C GLU A 347 -20.88 22.22 36.22
N ILE A 348 -21.03 20.91 36.48
CA ILE A 348 -21.64 20.40 37.70
C ILE A 348 -20.80 20.72 38.94
N ILE A 349 -19.48 20.50 38.88
CA ILE A 349 -18.57 20.81 39.99
C ILE A 349 -18.63 22.31 40.32
N ARG A 350 -18.63 23.18 39.30
CA ARG A 350 -18.79 24.63 39.50
C ARG A 350 -20.12 24.97 40.17
N PHE A 351 -21.21 24.36 39.72
CA PHE A 351 -22.53 24.55 40.34
C PHE A 351 -22.53 24.14 41.82
N LEU A 352 -22.05 22.93 42.13
CA LEU A 352 -22.00 22.41 43.49
C LEU A 352 -21.07 23.25 44.38
N PHE A 353 -19.93 23.68 43.86
CA PHE A 353 -18.99 24.53 44.60
C PHE A 353 -19.63 25.88 44.98
N LEU A 354 -20.31 26.55 44.04
CA LEU A 354 -21.01 27.80 44.30
C LEU A 354 -22.16 27.62 45.30
N LYS A 355 -22.91 26.51 45.23
CA LYS A 355 -23.96 26.18 46.21
C LYS A 355 -23.39 25.91 47.61
N ASN A 356 -22.27 25.20 47.71
CA ASN A 356 -21.61 24.97 48.99
C ASN A 356 -21.09 26.27 49.63
N GLN A 357 -20.53 27.19 48.82
CA GLN A 357 -20.14 28.52 49.32
C GLN A 357 -21.32 29.30 49.92
N ILE A 358 -22.49 29.27 49.27
CA ILE A 358 -23.69 29.89 49.82
C ILE A 358 -24.04 29.26 51.18
N LEU A 359 -24.07 27.93 51.28
CA LEU A 359 -24.39 27.23 52.52
C LEU A 359 -23.41 27.54 53.66
N GLU A 360 -22.12 27.66 53.37
CA GLU A 360 -21.11 28.05 54.36
C GLU A 360 -21.29 29.50 54.84
N LEU A 361 -21.57 30.43 53.92
CA LEU A 361 -21.86 31.83 54.25
C LEU A 361 -23.14 31.94 55.09
N GLU A 362 -24.20 31.21 54.75
CA GLU A 362 -25.45 31.17 55.51
C GLU A 362 -25.25 30.62 56.93
N LYS A 363 -24.51 29.51 57.08
CA LYS A 363 -24.17 28.96 58.42
C LYS A 363 -23.40 29.97 59.26
N ASN A 364 -22.44 30.67 58.67
CA ASN A 364 -21.65 31.69 59.36
C ASN A 364 -22.52 32.88 59.80
N ILE A 365 -23.49 33.31 58.99
CA ILE A 365 -24.44 34.38 59.35
C ILE A 365 -25.29 33.98 60.57
N VAL A 366 -25.74 32.73 60.65
CA VAL A 366 -26.60 32.23 61.75
C VAL A 366 -25.84 32.06 63.06
N SER A 367 -24.52 31.91 63.03
CA SER A 367 -23.71 31.68 64.23
C SER A 367 -23.63 32.86 65.22
N ASP A 368 -24.17 34.05 64.87
CA ASP A 368 -24.25 35.28 65.70
C ASP A 368 -22.90 35.80 66.27
N ILE A 369 -21.76 35.26 65.83
CA ILE A 369 -20.42 35.65 66.29
C ILE A 369 -19.88 36.91 65.58
N TYR A 370 -20.45 37.28 64.42
CA TYR A 370 -19.90 38.30 63.52
C TYR A 370 -20.57 39.67 63.62
N SER A 371 -19.81 40.73 63.32
CA SER A 371 -20.34 42.11 63.31
C SER A 371 -21.38 42.35 62.21
N LYS A 372 -22.31 43.29 62.43
CA LYS A 372 -23.33 43.69 61.43
C LYS A 372 -22.75 44.06 60.06
N SER A 373 -21.58 44.70 60.04
CA SER A 373 -20.88 45.06 58.80
C SER A 373 -20.46 43.82 58.02
N LEU A 374 -19.93 42.80 58.71
CA LEU A 374 -19.46 41.58 58.08
C LEU A 374 -20.63 40.76 57.53
N VAL A 375 -21.72 40.66 58.30
CA VAL A 375 -22.96 39.98 57.89
C VAL A 375 -23.56 40.60 56.61
N ASN A 376 -23.52 41.93 56.48
CA ASN A 376 -24.00 42.60 55.27
C ASN A 376 -23.15 42.26 54.05
N HIS A 377 -21.81 42.25 54.16
CA HIS A 377 -20.93 41.84 53.07
C HIS A 377 -21.17 40.38 52.64
N MET A 378 -21.34 39.47 53.59
CA MET A 378 -21.66 38.07 53.29
C MET A 378 -22.99 37.92 52.52
N LYS A 379 -24.00 38.74 52.85
CA LYS A 379 -25.28 38.77 52.12
C LYS A 379 -25.14 39.31 50.71
N GLU A 380 -24.32 40.34 50.51
CA GLU A 380 -23.99 40.87 49.18
C GLU A 380 -23.29 39.80 48.32
N GLU A 381 -22.37 39.05 48.92
CA GLU A 381 -21.65 37.95 48.27
C GLU A 381 -22.60 36.80 47.87
N ILE A 382 -23.50 36.37 48.77
CA ILE A 382 -24.56 35.40 48.46
C ILE A 382 -25.42 35.89 47.27
N SER A 383 -25.82 37.17 47.27
CA SER A 383 -26.61 37.74 46.17
C SER A 383 -25.83 37.73 44.84
N SER A 384 -24.53 38.02 44.86
CA SER A 384 -23.68 37.92 43.68
C SER A 384 -23.56 36.50 43.16
N ILE A 385 -23.44 35.50 44.05
CA ILE A 385 -23.32 34.09 43.66
C ILE A 385 -24.64 33.58 43.07
N ASN A 386 -25.78 33.91 43.70
CA ASN A 386 -27.10 33.54 43.20
C ASN A 386 -27.37 34.12 41.79
N ASN A 387 -26.98 35.38 41.55
CA ASN A 387 -27.08 35.97 40.22
C ASN A 387 -26.25 35.24 39.14
N LYS A 388 -25.09 34.65 39.52
CA LYS A 388 -24.28 33.83 38.60
C LYS A 388 -24.96 32.50 38.30
N LEU A 389 -25.49 31.84 39.33
CA LEU A 389 -26.23 30.58 39.20
C LEU A 389 -27.48 30.74 38.31
N GLU A 390 -28.28 31.79 38.53
CA GLU A 390 -29.50 32.04 37.75
C GLU A 390 -29.27 32.31 36.26
N LYS A 391 -28.11 32.89 35.90
CA LYS A 391 -27.80 33.25 34.51
C LYS A 391 -27.08 32.16 33.74
N GLU A 392 -26.29 31.32 34.40
CA GLU A 392 -25.34 30.45 33.71
C GLU A 392 -25.61 28.95 33.95
N ILE A 393 -26.06 28.54 35.15
CA ILE A 393 -26.04 27.11 35.52
C ILE A 393 -27.15 26.78 36.54
N SER A 394 -28.18 26.02 36.11
CA SER A 394 -29.23 25.51 37.00
C SER A 394 -29.43 24.01 36.82
N TYR A 395 -29.01 23.24 37.83
CA TYR A 395 -29.19 21.79 37.88
C TYR A 395 -30.09 21.38 39.04
N SER A 396 -31.02 20.45 38.79
CA SER A 396 -31.76 19.77 39.85
C SER A 396 -30.89 18.68 40.51
N LYS A 397 -31.24 18.28 41.74
CA LYS A 397 -30.57 17.17 42.43
C LYS A 397 -30.56 15.91 41.57
N ASP A 398 -31.70 15.56 41.00
CA ASP A 398 -31.86 14.34 40.19
C ASP A 398 -30.98 14.39 38.93
N GLN A 399 -30.90 15.55 38.26
CA GLN A 399 -30.02 15.73 37.10
C GLN A 399 -28.54 15.53 37.45
N ILE A 400 -28.11 16.01 38.62
CA ILE A 400 -26.71 15.85 39.06
C ILE A 400 -26.42 14.40 39.38
N LEU A 401 -27.35 13.71 40.06
CA LEU A 401 -27.22 12.29 40.40
C LEU A 401 -27.18 11.41 39.14
N GLU A 402 -28.06 11.66 38.17
CA GLU A 402 -28.04 10.96 36.88
C GLU A 402 -26.70 11.12 36.17
N VAL A 403 -26.14 12.33 36.13
CA VAL A 403 -24.83 12.54 35.51
C VAL A 403 -23.72 11.89 36.33
N ALA A 404 -23.77 11.96 37.67
CA ALA A 404 -22.78 11.33 38.54
C ALA A 404 -22.75 9.79 38.35
N GLU A 405 -23.89 9.15 38.14
CA GLU A 405 -23.96 7.71 37.85
C GLU A 405 -23.26 7.34 36.53
N LEU A 406 -23.26 8.25 35.55
CA LEU A 406 -22.58 8.06 34.26
C LEU A 406 -21.07 8.31 34.34
N VAL A 407 -20.56 8.98 35.39
CA VAL A 407 -19.13 9.24 35.56
C VAL A 407 -18.40 7.93 35.87
N GLY A 408 -17.56 7.50 34.93
CA GLY A 408 -16.76 6.27 35.06
C GLY A 408 -15.63 6.37 36.09
N GLU A 409 -15.11 7.58 36.34
CA GLU A 409 -14.01 7.80 37.29
C GLU A 409 -14.53 7.81 38.74
N PRO A 410 -14.21 6.78 39.57
CA PRO A 410 -14.85 6.62 40.88
C PRO A 410 -14.58 7.78 41.84
N LEU A 411 -13.39 8.38 41.79
CA LEU A 411 -13.02 9.50 42.66
C LEU A 411 -13.88 10.73 42.37
N VAL A 412 -14.04 11.08 41.09
CA VAL A 412 -14.87 12.21 40.66
C VAL A 412 -16.33 11.96 41.02
N ARG A 413 -16.86 10.76 40.71
CA ARG A 413 -18.23 10.37 41.05
C ARG A 413 -18.50 10.50 42.55
N ASN A 414 -17.65 9.89 43.38
CA ASN A 414 -17.84 9.88 44.82
C ASN A 414 -17.78 11.31 45.38
N LYS A 415 -16.92 12.16 44.84
CA LYS A 415 -16.84 13.56 45.29
C LYS A 415 -18.09 14.36 44.93
N ILE A 416 -18.64 14.16 43.73
CA ILE A 416 -19.91 14.77 43.33
C ILE A 416 -21.04 14.31 44.27
N MET A 417 -21.14 13.01 44.54
CA MET A 417 -22.15 12.45 45.45
C MET A 417 -22.06 13.05 46.86
N GLU A 418 -20.85 13.12 47.43
CA GLU A 418 -20.59 13.74 48.73
C GLU A 418 -21.05 15.20 48.76
N MET A 419 -20.74 15.99 47.73
CA MET A 419 -21.17 17.39 47.63
C MET A 419 -22.69 17.51 47.49
N VAL A 420 -23.34 16.62 46.74
CA VAL A 420 -24.81 16.60 46.61
C VAL A 420 -25.48 16.29 47.93
N GLU A 421 -24.96 15.33 48.71
CA GLU A 421 -25.47 15.04 50.04
C GLU A 421 -25.37 16.26 50.95
N ILE A 422 -24.22 16.95 50.96
CA ILE A 422 -24.04 18.16 51.79
C ILE A 422 -25.00 19.28 51.37
N ILE A 423 -25.18 19.48 50.07
CA ILE A 423 -25.93 20.64 49.54
C ILE A 423 -27.44 20.43 49.60
N PHE A 424 -27.93 19.21 49.40
CA PHE A 424 -29.34 18.87 49.29
C PHE A 424 -29.85 17.98 50.45
N ALA A 425 -29.15 17.95 51.60
CA ALA A 425 -29.60 17.25 52.82
C ALA A 425 -30.64 18.03 53.64
N ASN A 426 -30.96 19.28 53.28
CA ASN A 426 -31.94 20.11 53.98
C ASN A 426 -33.27 20.21 53.23
#